data_AF-A0A2V8FUQ1-F1
#
_entry.id   AF-A0A2V8FUQ1-F1
#
_cell.length_a   1.000
_cell.length_b   1.000
_cell.length_c   1.000
_cell.angle_alpha   90.00
_cell.angle_beta   90.00
_cell.angle_gamma   90.00
#
_symmetry.space_group_name_H-M   'P 1'
#
loop_
_entity.id
_entity.type
_entity.pdbx_description
1 polymer ?
#
loop_
_entity_poly.entity_id
_entity_poly.type
_entity_poly.pdbx_seq_one_letter_code
_entity_poly.pdbx_strand_id
1 'polypeptide(L)' 'MAKRRRGKRKYGPKASKKVERVMRERKHGTLRSGRSGKKVTSRKQAIAIGLSEARRAGAKVPRKRRSGRKK' A
#
# COMPACT_ATOMS: atom_id res chain seq x y z
N MET A 1 20.64 10.91 -28.72
CA MET A 1 20.46 10.92 -27.25
C MET A 1 19.76 9.64 -26.78
N ALA A 2 20.48 8.73 -26.11
CA ALA A 2 19.85 7.58 -25.49
C ALA A 2 18.93 8.05 -24.35
N LYS A 3 17.63 7.77 -24.46
CA LYS A 3 16.61 8.10 -23.44
C LYS A 3 17.05 7.50 -22.10
N ARG A 4 17.47 8.32 -21.12
CA ARG A 4 17.79 7.86 -19.75
C ARG A 4 16.64 6.94 -19.30
N ARG A 5 16.91 5.64 -19.14
CA ARG A 5 15.93 4.69 -18.62
C ARG A 5 15.58 5.16 -17.22
N ARG A 6 14.44 5.84 -17.04
CA ARG A 6 13.96 6.28 -15.73
C ARG A 6 13.95 5.05 -14.83
N GLY A 7 14.68 5.11 -13.72
CA GLY A 7 14.82 3.99 -12.79
C GLY A 7 13.47 3.34 -12.49
N LYS A 8 13.41 2.01 -12.54
CA LYS A 8 12.16 1.24 -12.43
C LYS A 8 11.44 1.65 -11.13
N ARG A 9 10.21 2.16 -11.22
CA ARG A 9 9.43 2.61 -10.04
C ARG A 9 9.45 1.55 -8.94
N LYS A 10 9.65 1.98 -7.70
CA LYS A 10 9.72 1.11 -6.51
C LYS A 10 8.40 0.34 -6.31
N TYR A 11 7.28 1.01 -6.57
CA TYR A 11 5.94 0.43 -6.56
C TYR A 11 5.39 0.34 -7.98
N GLY A 12 4.66 -0.74 -8.29
CA GLY A 12 3.99 -0.89 -9.58
C GLY A 12 2.72 -0.06 -9.69
N PRO A 13 2.23 0.24 -10.92
CA PRO A 13 1.02 1.03 -11.13
C PRO A 13 -0.21 0.42 -10.46
N LYS A 14 -0.32 -0.92 -10.44
CA LYS A 14 -1.39 -1.64 -9.72
C LYS A 14 -1.39 -1.36 -8.22
N ALA A 15 -0.21 -1.22 -7.61
CA ALA A 15 -0.10 -0.89 -6.18
C ALA A 15 -0.55 0.55 -5.91
N SER A 16 -0.14 1.50 -6.75
CA SER A 16 -0.59 2.90 -6.66
C SER A 16 -2.11 3.01 -6.77
N LYS A 17 -2.74 2.34 -7.75
CA LYS A 17 -4.20 2.33 -7.93
C LYS A 17 -4.94 1.75 -6.71
N LYS A 18 -4.42 0.68 -6.11
CA LYS A 18 -5.02 0.09 -4.90
C LYS A 18 -4.92 1.01 -3.68
N VAL A 19 -3.75 1.61 -3.45
CA VAL A 19 -3.58 2.58 -2.35
C VAL A 19 -4.49 3.79 -2.56
N GLU A 20 -4.63 4.27 -3.79
CA GLU A 20 -5.53 5.38 -4.12
C GLU A 20 -6.98 5.05 -3.76
N ARG A 21 -7.48 3.88 -4.18
CA ARG A 21 -8.84 3.43 -3.85
C ARG A 21 -9.07 3.38 -2.34
N VAL A 22 -8.18 2.74 -1.59
CA VAL A 22 -8.27 2.63 -0.13
C VAL A 22 -8.20 4.01 0.53
N MET A 23 -7.41 4.93 -0.02
CA MET A 23 -7.34 6.31 0.47
C MET A 23 -8.63 7.10 0.21
N ARG A 24 -9.32 6.86 -0.91
CA ARG A 24 -10.66 7.41 -1.18
C ARG A 24 -11.67 6.86 -0.17
N GLU A 25 -11.74 5.54 0.02
CA GLU A 25 -12.62 4.90 1.02
C GLU A 25 -12.37 5.44 2.44
N ARG A 26 -11.10 5.68 2.81
CA ARG A 26 -10.77 6.34 4.08
C ARG A 26 -11.30 7.77 4.15
N LYS A 27 -11.14 8.57 3.08
CA LYS A 27 -11.65 9.96 3.02
C LYS A 27 -13.17 10.01 3.13
N HIS A 28 -13.87 9.05 2.53
CA HIS A 28 -15.32 8.87 2.67
C HIS A 28 -15.73 8.28 4.02
N GLY A 29 -14.78 7.81 4.83
CA GLY A 29 -15.07 7.24 6.14
C GLY A 29 -15.69 5.84 6.11
N THR A 30 -15.61 5.15 4.97
CA THR A 30 -16.17 3.80 4.75
C THR A 30 -15.14 2.70 4.96
N LEU A 31 -13.84 3.02 4.98
CA LEU A 31 -12.78 2.04 5.18
C LEU A 31 -12.83 1.41 6.59
N ARG A 32 -12.87 0.08 6.64
CA ARG A 32 -12.96 -0.75 7.87
C ARG A 32 -11.74 -1.66 7.99
N SER A 33 -11.31 -1.96 9.22
CA SER A 33 -10.29 -2.97 9.50
C SER A 33 -10.88 -4.36 9.34
N GLY A 34 -10.07 -5.32 8.87
CA GLY A 34 -10.54 -6.69 8.59
C GLY A 34 -11.12 -7.40 9.82
N ARG A 35 -10.26 -7.84 10.76
CA ARG A 35 -10.69 -8.68 11.89
C ARG A 35 -11.65 -8.00 12.87
N SER A 36 -11.49 -6.69 13.09
CA SER A 36 -12.22 -5.97 14.13
C SER A 36 -13.37 -5.11 13.63
N GLY A 37 -13.55 -4.94 12.31
CA GLY A 37 -14.60 -4.11 11.72
C GLY A 37 -14.54 -2.62 12.13
N LYS A 38 -13.46 -2.18 12.79
CA LYS A 38 -13.32 -0.80 13.27
C LYS A 38 -13.06 0.12 12.09
N LYS A 39 -13.61 1.34 12.15
CA LYS A 39 -13.34 2.37 11.14
C LYS A 39 -11.87 2.74 11.16
N VAL A 40 -11.25 2.83 9.99
CA VAL A 40 -9.84 3.20 9.86
C VAL A 40 -9.72 4.72 9.94
N THR A 41 -9.14 5.20 11.04
CA THR A 41 -8.94 6.64 11.28
C THR A 41 -7.57 7.11 10.76
N SER A 42 -6.55 6.27 10.90
CA SER A 42 -5.16 6.64 10.56
C SER A 42 -4.84 6.47 9.07
N ARG A 43 -4.25 7.50 8.46
CA ARG A 43 -3.70 7.45 7.10
C ARG A 43 -2.62 6.37 6.95
N LYS A 44 -1.76 6.19 7.96
CA LYS A 44 -0.71 5.16 7.95
C LYS A 44 -1.33 3.76 7.85
N GLN A 45 -2.41 3.52 8.59
CA GLN A 45 -3.13 2.25 8.58
C GLN A 45 -3.80 1.99 7.22
N ALA A 46 -4.45 2.99 6.63
CA ALA A 46 -5.05 2.86 5.30
C ALA A 46 -4.00 2.55 4.21
N ILE A 47 -2.83 3.20 4.24
CA ILE A 47 -1.73 2.88 3.34
C ILE A 47 -1.27 1.43 3.55
N ALA A 48 -1.15 0.97 4.80
CA ALA A 48 -0.76 -0.40 5.09
C ALA A 48 -1.77 -1.43 4.56
N ILE A 49 -3.08 -1.14 4.65
CA ILE A 49 -4.15 -1.96 4.06
C ILE A 49 -3.99 -1.98 2.53
N GLY A 50 -3.90 -0.83 1.88
CA GLY A 50 -3.75 -0.74 0.42
C GLY A 50 -2.50 -1.43 -0.11
N LEU A 51 -1.36 -1.33 0.59
CA LEU A 51 -0.13 -2.04 0.23
C LEU A 51 -0.25 -3.56 0.45
N SER A 52 -1.01 -4.01 1.46
CA SER A 52 -1.24 -5.42 1.73
C SER A 52 -2.18 -6.05 0.69
N GLU A 53 -3.25 -5.36 0.32
CA GLU A 53 -4.12 -5.76 -0.79
C GLU A 53 -3.39 -5.80 -2.12
N ALA A 54 -2.58 -4.78 -2.41
CA ALA A 54 -1.75 -4.74 -3.60
C ALA A 54 -0.81 -5.96 -3.68
N ARG A 55 -0.21 -6.35 -2.55
CA ARG A 55 0.66 -7.54 -2.49
C ARG A 55 -0.13 -8.83 -2.74
N ARG A 56 -1.32 -8.98 -2.14
CA ARG A 56 -2.20 -10.14 -2.38
C ARG A 56 -2.64 -10.25 -3.84
N ALA A 57 -2.86 -9.11 -4.48
CA ALA A 57 -3.21 -9.02 -5.91
C ALA A 57 -2.01 -9.16 -6.87
N GLY A 58 -0.83 -9.57 -6.38
CA GLY A 58 0.37 -9.76 -7.22
C GLY A 58 1.00 -8.47 -7.76
N ALA A 59 0.64 -7.30 -7.22
CA ALA A 59 1.27 -6.05 -7.63
C ALA A 59 2.71 -5.96 -7.13
N LYS A 60 3.56 -5.25 -7.88
CA LYS A 60 4.94 -4.95 -7.45
C LYS A 60 4.93 -4.06 -6.21
N VAL A 61 5.14 -4.67 -5.04
CA VAL A 61 5.30 -4.01 -3.75
C VAL A 61 6.59 -4.51 -3.11
N PRO A 62 7.53 -3.62 -2.74
CA PRO A 62 8.73 -4.01 -2.02
C PRO A 62 8.40 -4.81 -0.75
N ARG A 63 9.23 -5.80 -0.45
CA ARG A 63 9.16 -6.51 0.82
C ARG A 63 9.52 -5.55 1.94
N LYS A 64 8.83 -5.67 3.08
CA LYS A 64 9.25 -4.98 4.31
C LYS A 64 10.65 -5.50 4.64
N ARG A 65 11.61 -4.61 4.86
CA ARG A 65 12.92 -5.03 5.39
C ARG A 65 12.66 -5.69 6.74
N ARG A 66 13.19 -6.90 6.96
CA ARG A 66 13.20 -7.50 8.29
C ARG A 66 14.05 -6.55 9.14
N SER A 67 13.43 -5.79 10.03
CA SER A 67 14.17 -5.21 11.15
C SER A 67 14.70 -6.41 11.92
N GLY A 68 16.03 -6.56 11.98
CA GLY A 68 16.65 -7.59 12.78
C GLY A 68 16.01 -7.58 14.16
N ARG A 69 15.69 -8.77 14.68
CA ARG A 69 15.25 -8.96 16.05
C ARG A 69 16.35 -8.37 16.93
N LYS A 70 16.23 -7.12 17.35
CA LYS A 70 16.99 -6.64 18.51
C LYS A 70 16.39 -7.42 19.67
N LYS A 71 17.16 -8.40 20.12
CA LYS A 71 16.89 -9.14 21.34
C LYS A 71 17.01 -8.18 22.51
#